data_AF-A0A660UGE1-F1
#
_entry.id   AF-A0A660UGE1-F1
#
_cell.length_a   1.000
_cell.length_b   1.000
_cell.length_c   1.000
_cell.angle_alpha   90.00
_cell.angle_beta   90.00
_cell.angle_gamma   90.00
#
_symmetry.space_group_name_H-M   'P 1'
#
loop_
_entity.id
_entity.type
_entity.pdbx_description
1 polymer ?
#
loop_
_entity_poly.entity_id
_entity_poly.type
_entity_poly.pdbx_seq_one_letter_code
_entity_poly.pdbx_strand_id
1 'polypeptide(L)'
;MLEERLKKPRRWNARWIWAPGSGAEGNVYVYFRKEFELNRPPRGFKLLISAETYYRLFINGRLVGQGPPLSQPFFKYYDEREVDEHLREGENCIAVVVYYVGKVREGIDPSRGGLLLELIDGEGRTVLGSGPDWRCLRSPAHARNTFAFRMNYAFPYQEVFDARREPQGWREVGFDDSSWERAIVVNEGGVSDRPPGAMPWMRLVPRDIPFMREEPLLPERIERVEENLELANRTRPEDLSIALSMPGRPVRYSRVEGAENLLREEGETVFQCSTEHLKGFFDGIYDPSVVLDFGRVITGHIEIELRGVKGGIVDIGYAERLIDGHFNNALEGQFADRLIMRDGEQTFRPFAWRGFRYVKLRFRSCFEPVIVRSVRAIATTYPYEERGKFESDDETLNAVFDI
;
A
#
# COMPACT_ATOMS: atom_id res chain seq x y z
N MET A 1 -14.08 37.45 9.34
CA MET A 1 -14.25 36.32 8.40
C MET A 1 -13.85 34.95 9.01
N LEU A 2 -13.95 34.75 10.33
CA LEU A 2 -13.63 33.48 10.98
C LEU A 2 -14.88 32.62 11.27
N GLU A 3 -16.07 33.15 11.05
CA GLU A 3 -17.36 32.52 11.38
C GLU A 3 -17.97 31.68 10.22
N GLU A 4 -17.37 31.69 9.03
CA GLU A 4 -18.02 31.18 7.81
C GLU A 4 -17.66 29.73 7.41
N ARG A 5 -16.95 28.97 8.27
CA ARG A 5 -16.52 27.60 7.91
C ARG A 5 -16.67 26.51 8.97
N LEU A 6 -17.44 26.74 10.03
CA LEU A 6 -17.92 25.62 10.83
C LEU A 6 -19.07 24.95 10.07
N LYS A 7 -18.74 24.01 9.17
CA LYS A 7 -19.74 23.11 8.55
C LYS A 7 -20.66 22.61 9.66
N LYS A 8 -21.98 22.70 9.45
CA LYS A 8 -22.96 22.13 10.39
C LYS A 8 -22.57 20.67 10.63
N PRO A 9 -22.48 20.21 11.88
CA PRO A 9 -22.04 18.87 12.19
C PRO A 9 -22.97 17.86 11.54
N ARG A 10 -22.37 16.90 10.80
CA ARG A 10 -23.10 15.87 10.10
C ARG A 10 -23.61 14.81 11.07
N ARG A 11 -24.84 14.39 10.86
CA ARG A 11 -25.37 13.13 11.42
C ARG A 11 -25.10 12.02 10.40
N TRP A 12 -24.47 10.96 10.86
CA TRP A 12 -24.13 9.80 10.02
C TRP A 12 -25.24 8.75 10.09
N ASN A 13 -25.60 8.17 8.94
CA ASN A 13 -26.44 6.96 8.87
C ASN A 13 -25.58 5.70 8.61
N ALA A 14 -24.29 5.77 8.94
CA ALA A 14 -23.35 4.66 8.94
C ALA A 14 -22.89 4.33 10.37
N ARG A 15 -22.30 3.14 10.52
CA ARG A 15 -21.71 2.63 11.76
C ARG A 15 -20.25 2.31 11.55
N TRP A 16 -19.44 2.46 12.59
CA TRP A 16 -18.10 1.90 12.56
C TRP A 16 -18.23 0.37 12.59
N ILE A 17 -17.58 -0.30 11.65
CA ILE A 17 -17.61 -1.75 11.53
C ILE A 17 -16.21 -2.35 11.57
N TRP A 18 -16.11 -3.60 12.02
CA TRP A 18 -14.88 -4.38 11.99
C TRP A 18 -15.13 -5.87 11.75
N ALA A 19 -14.07 -6.64 11.51
CA ALA A 19 -14.14 -8.09 11.57
C ALA A 19 -14.43 -8.58 13.00
N PRO A 20 -15.12 -9.73 13.17
CA PRO A 20 -15.36 -10.31 14.48
C PRO A 20 -14.08 -10.42 15.34
N GLY A 21 -14.21 -10.16 16.64
CA GLY A 21 -13.12 -10.14 17.63
C GLY A 21 -12.88 -8.78 18.26
N SER A 22 -11.80 -8.66 19.06
CA SER A 22 -11.49 -7.44 19.81
C SER A 22 -11.14 -6.27 18.89
N GLY A 23 -10.45 -6.53 17.78
CA GLY A 23 -9.89 -5.51 16.91
C GLY A 23 -8.71 -4.75 17.55
N ALA A 24 -8.16 -5.26 18.65
CA ALA A 24 -7.01 -4.65 19.34
C ALA A 24 -5.66 -5.06 18.73
N GLU A 25 -5.64 -6.10 17.90
CA GLU A 25 -4.41 -6.67 17.36
C GLU A 25 -3.84 -5.79 16.24
N GLY A 26 -2.55 -5.44 16.35
CA GLY A 26 -1.83 -4.68 15.32
C GLY A 26 -1.35 -5.52 14.14
N ASN A 27 -0.89 -4.82 13.11
CA ASN A 27 -0.50 -5.37 11.81
C ASN A 27 -1.56 -6.28 11.17
N VAL A 28 -2.80 -5.77 11.08
CA VAL A 28 -3.94 -6.53 10.56
C VAL A 28 -4.52 -5.84 9.34
N TYR A 29 -4.76 -6.63 8.30
CA TYR A 29 -5.47 -6.21 7.10
C TYR A 29 -6.85 -6.88 7.07
N VAL A 30 -7.90 -6.11 6.82
CA VAL A 30 -9.26 -6.63 6.72
C VAL A 30 -9.89 -6.13 5.43
N TYR A 31 -10.46 -7.05 4.67
CA TYR A 31 -11.25 -6.78 3.48
C TYR A 31 -12.69 -6.58 3.89
N PHE A 32 -13.32 -5.52 3.42
CA PHE A 32 -14.75 -5.24 3.57
C PHE A 32 -15.36 -5.09 2.20
N ARG A 33 -16.55 -5.65 1.99
CA ARG A 33 -17.26 -5.47 0.72
C ARG A 33 -18.77 -5.36 0.91
N LYS A 34 -19.39 -4.66 -0.03
CA LYS A 34 -20.83 -4.52 -0.14
C LYS A 34 -21.25 -4.26 -1.58
N GLU A 35 -22.14 -5.10 -2.09
CA GLU A 35 -22.85 -4.87 -3.34
C GLU A 35 -24.17 -4.13 -3.08
N PHE A 36 -24.53 -3.25 -4.01
CA PHE A 36 -25.74 -2.44 -3.96
C PHE A 36 -26.16 -2.01 -5.38
N GLU A 37 -27.40 -1.58 -5.54
CA GLU A 37 -27.95 -1.20 -6.84
C GLU A 37 -28.30 0.28 -6.90
N LEU A 38 -28.00 0.92 -8.03
CA LEU A 38 -28.40 2.28 -8.35
C LEU A 38 -29.47 2.27 -9.44
N ASN A 39 -30.67 2.73 -9.10
CA ASN A 39 -31.82 2.80 -10.02
C ASN A 39 -31.79 4.00 -10.98
N ARG A 40 -30.65 4.69 -11.09
CA ARG A 40 -30.45 5.87 -11.94
C ARG A 40 -28.97 6.05 -12.24
N PRO A 41 -28.62 6.76 -13.33
CA PRO A 41 -27.24 7.14 -13.61
C PRO A 41 -26.59 7.91 -12.44
N PRO A 42 -25.31 7.64 -12.12
CA PRO A 42 -24.57 8.35 -11.09
C PRO A 42 -24.44 9.84 -11.43
N ARG A 43 -24.87 10.70 -10.50
CA ARG A 43 -24.71 12.15 -10.59
C ARG A 43 -24.73 12.78 -9.20
N GLY A 44 -23.64 13.46 -8.84
CA GLY A 44 -23.45 14.14 -7.56
C GLY A 44 -23.26 13.20 -6.38
N PHE A 45 -22.81 11.95 -6.60
CA PHE A 45 -22.56 11.02 -5.52
C PHE A 45 -21.24 11.28 -4.82
N LYS A 46 -21.30 11.30 -3.49
CA LYS A 46 -20.14 11.49 -2.62
C LYS A 46 -19.98 10.33 -1.67
N LEU A 47 -18.75 9.86 -1.52
CA LEU A 47 -18.39 8.84 -0.56
C LEU A 47 -17.56 9.47 0.55
N LEU A 48 -18.05 9.32 1.77
CA LEU A 48 -17.36 9.72 2.99
C LEU A 48 -16.75 8.48 3.63
N ILE A 49 -15.46 8.51 3.95
CA ILE A 49 -14.75 7.33 4.46
C ILE A 49 -13.69 7.70 5.49
N SER A 50 -13.60 6.89 6.54
CA SER A 50 -12.50 6.87 7.49
C SER A 50 -12.18 5.44 7.88
N ALA A 51 -10.95 5.22 8.34
CA ALA A 51 -10.53 3.93 8.84
C ALA A 51 -9.50 4.08 9.95
N GLU A 52 -9.41 3.07 10.80
CA GLU A 52 -8.32 2.91 11.75
C GLU A 52 -7.47 1.70 11.32
N THR A 53 -6.26 1.87 10.78
CA THR A 53 -5.48 3.11 10.68
C THR A 53 -5.55 3.74 9.30
N TYR A 54 -5.44 2.92 8.24
CA TYR A 54 -5.48 3.34 6.85
C TYR A 54 -6.44 2.50 6.02
N TYR A 55 -6.95 3.03 4.92
CA TYR A 55 -7.79 2.34 3.95
C TYR A 55 -7.23 2.46 2.52
N ARG A 56 -7.58 1.47 1.69
CA ARG A 56 -7.62 1.56 0.23
C ARG A 56 -9.04 1.27 -0.23
N LEU A 57 -9.61 2.19 -0.98
CA LEU A 57 -10.99 2.14 -1.48
C LEU A 57 -10.99 1.67 -2.93
N PHE A 58 -11.82 0.69 -3.21
CA PHE A 58 -12.11 0.19 -4.54
C PHE A 58 -13.60 0.30 -4.83
N ILE A 59 -13.95 0.69 -6.05
CA ILE A 59 -15.33 0.67 -6.55
C ILE A 59 -15.29 -0.05 -7.89
N ASN A 60 -16.08 -1.12 -8.03
CA ASN A 60 -16.13 -1.94 -9.24
C ASN A 60 -14.72 -2.35 -9.71
N GLY A 61 -13.93 -2.91 -8.80
CA GLY A 61 -12.54 -3.34 -9.08
C GLY A 61 -11.48 -2.25 -9.10
N ARG A 62 -11.86 -1.00 -9.40
CA ARG A 62 -10.92 0.11 -9.63
C ARG A 62 -10.53 0.78 -8.31
N LEU A 63 -9.23 1.00 -8.12
CA LEU A 63 -8.73 1.79 -7.00
C LEU A 63 -9.18 3.24 -7.15
N VAL A 64 -9.88 3.76 -6.13
CA VAL A 64 -10.39 5.15 -6.08
C VAL A 64 -9.47 6.04 -5.24
N GLY A 65 -8.80 5.46 -4.24
CA GLY A 65 -7.84 6.19 -3.43
C GLY A 65 -7.48 5.52 -2.11
N GLN A 66 -6.63 6.21 -1.36
CA GLN A 66 -6.12 5.78 -0.07
C GLN A 66 -6.16 6.92 0.95
N GLY A 67 -6.22 6.57 2.23
CA GLY A 67 -6.36 7.51 3.34
C GLY A 67 -6.57 6.77 4.67
N PRO A 68 -7.21 7.37 5.68
CA PRO A 68 -7.31 8.82 5.83
C PRO A 68 -5.91 9.42 6.11
N PRO A 69 -5.75 10.75 6.13
CA PRO A 69 -4.55 11.35 6.70
C PRO A 69 -4.39 10.93 8.17
N LEU A 70 -3.13 10.89 8.60
CA LEU A 70 -2.77 10.57 9.98
C LEU A 70 -3.48 11.50 10.95
N SER A 71 -4.05 10.92 12.00
CA SER A 71 -4.78 11.67 13.02
C SER A 71 -4.77 10.92 14.34
N GLN A 72 -5.04 11.64 15.43
CA GLN A 72 -5.27 11.00 16.73
C GLN A 72 -6.61 10.25 16.70
N PRO A 73 -6.77 9.10 17.38
CA PRO A 73 -8.03 8.37 17.39
C PRO A 73 -9.23 9.23 17.79
N PHE A 74 -9.06 10.10 18.80
CA PHE A 74 -10.14 10.95 19.31
C PHE A 74 -10.47 12.18 18.44
N PHE A 75 -9.62 12.53 17.47
CA PHE A 75 -9.88 13.51 16.40
C PHE A 75 -9.62 12.84 15.05
N LYS A 76 -10.61 12.07 14.58
CA LYS A 76 -10.44 11.20 13.42
C LYS A 76 -10.82 11.90 12.12
N TYR A 77 -9.88 12.02 11.19
CA TYR A 77 -10.18 12.56 9.87
C TYR A 77 -11.01 11.57 9.04
N TYR A 78 -11.93 12.09 8.24
CA TYR A 78 -12.57 11.36 7.14
C TYR A 78 -12.36 12.12 5.83
N ASP A 79 -12.25 11.35 4.75
CA ASP A 79 -12.17 11.89 3.39
C ASP A 79 -13.58 11.99 2.80
N GLU A 80 -13.83 13.02 1.99
CA GLU A 80 -15.03 13.19 1.16
C GLU A 80 -14.57 13.10 -0.30
N ARG A 81 -15.09 12.13 -1.07
CA ARG A 81 -14.68 11.87 -2.45
C ARG A 81 -15.88 11.92 -3.38
N GLU A 82 -15.75 12.62 -4.50
CA GLU A 82 -16.65 12.47 -5.64
C GLU A 82 -16.39 11.10 -6.28
N VAL A 83 -17.46 10.33 -6.56
CA VAL A 83 -17.31 8.94 -7.00
C VAL A 83 -18.14 8.59 -8.23
N ASP A 84 -18.79 9.57 -8.87
CA ASP A 84 -19.64 9.34 -10.05
C ASP A 84 -18.93 8.56 -11.16
N GLU A 85 -17.67 8.87 -11.45
CA GLU A 85 -16.86 8.24 -12.52
C GLU A 85 -16.53 6.77 -12.25
N HIS A 86 -16.70 6.30 -11.02
CA HIS A 86 -16.45 4.92 -10.62
C HIS A 86 -17.73 4.10 -10.46
N LEU A 87 -18.88 4.76 -10.42
CA LEU A 87 -20.19 4.15 -10.29
C LEU A 87 -20.83 3.91 -11.67
N ARG A 88 -21.85 3.08 -11.71
CA ARG A 88 -22.70 2.85 -12.88
C ARG A 88 -24.16 2.70 -12.48
N GLU A 89 -25.09 2.88 -13.42
CA GLU A 89 -26.48 2.45 -13.22
C GLU A 89 -26.54 0.93 -13.09
N GLY A 90 -27.40 0.42 -12.21
CA GLY A 90 -27.47 -1.00 -11.85
C GLY A 90 -26.51 -1.39 -10.72
N GLU A 91 -25.98 -2.61 -10.78
CA GLU A 91 -25.18 -3.20 -9.71
C GLU A 91 -23.79 -2.58 -9.58
N ASN A 92 -23.42 -2.25 -8.35
CA ASN A 92 -22.12 -1.71 -7.97
C ASN A 92 -21.56 -2.47 -6.77
N CYS A 93 -20.24 -2.53 -6.66
CA CYS A 93 -19.52 -3.08 -5.52
C CYS A 93 -18.60 -2.02 -4.93
N ILE A 94 -18.72 -1.75 -3.63
CA ILE A 94 -17.72 -1.03 -2.85
C ILE A 94 -16.91 -2.05 -2.06
N ALA A 95 -15.60 -2.00 -2.24
CA ALA A 95 -14.65 -2.86 -1.55
C ALA A 95 -13.58 -1.99 -0.86
N VAL A 96 -13.18 -2.36 0.35
CA VAL A 96 -12.20 -1.60 1.14
C VAL A 96 -11.21 -2.56 1.78
N VAL A 97 -9.92 -2.27 1.64
CA VAL A 97 -8.88 -2.89 2.47
C VAL A 97 -8.56 -1.91 3.59
N VAL A 98 -8.80 -2.29 4.83
CA VAL A 98 -8.35 -1.52 6.00
C VAL A 98 -7.08 -2.16 6.54
N TYR A 99 -6.02 -1.36 6.66
CA TYR A 99 -4.80 -1.70 7.36
C TYR A 99 -4.81 -1.06 8.76
N TYR A 100 -4.98 -1.88 9.78
CA TYR A 100 -4.83 -1.47 11.18
C TYR A 100 -3.41 -1.75 11.65
N VAL A 101 -2.64 -0.68 11.84
CA VAL A 101 -1.24 -0.77 12.30
C VAL A 101 -1.18 -1.27 13.73
N GLY A 102 -2.11 -0.83 14.58
CA GLY A 102 -2.13 -1.15 16.01
C GLY A 102 -1.21 -0.28 16.84
N LYS A 103 -0.96 -0.71 18.09
CA LYS A 103 -0.15 0.05 19.05
C LYS A 103 1.34 -0.05 18.69
N VAL A 104 1.90 1.04 18.16
CA VAL A 104 3.34 1.13 17.83
C VAL A 104 4.16 1.75 18.97
N ARG A 105 3.52 2.49 19.88
CA ARG A 105 4.17 3.17 21.00
C ARG A 105 3.48 2.87 22.32
N GLU A 106 4.27 2.57 23.35
CA GLU A 106 3.76 2.43 24.71
C GLU A 106 3.21 3.76 25.24
N GLY A 107 2.11 3.71 26.01
CA GLY A 107 1.48 4.89 26.62
C GLY A 107 0.50 5.69 25.75
N ILE A 108 0.29 5.33 24.47
CA ILE A 108 -0.82 5.88 23.66
C ILE A 108 -2.10 5.08 23.97
N ASP A 109 -3.23 5.79 24.12
CA ASP A 109 -4.53 5.19 24.37
C ASP A 109 -4.84 4.07 23.36
N PRO A 110 -5.39 2.93 23.81
CA PRO A 110 -5.70 1.84 22.92
C PRO A 110 -6.82 2.25 21.95
N SER A 111 -6.46 2.40 20.68
CA SER A 111 -7.44 2.37 19.58
C SER A 111 -7.76 0.93 19.20
N ARG A 112 -8.66 0.75 18.23
CA ARG A 112 -9.02 -0.54 17.64
C ARG A 112 -9.23 -0.39 16.14
N GLY A 113 -9.11 -1.48 15.38
CA GLY A 113 -9.45 -1.47 13.97
C GLY A 113 -10.92 -1.09 13.72
N GLY A 114 -11.16 -0.33 12.66
CA GLY A 114 -12.50 0.12 12.28
C GLY A 114 -12.57 0.69 10.87
N LEU A 115 -13.73 0.54 10.24
CA LEU A 115 -14.13 1.19 8.99
C LEU A 115 -15.41 1.99 9.22
N LEU A 116 -15.45 3.23 8.74
CA LEU A 116 -16.65 4.02 8.60
C LEU A 116 -16.77 4.47 7.15
N LEU A 117 -17.92 4.20 6.52
CA LEU A 117 -18.17 4.56 5.12
C LEU A 117 -19.63 4.96 4.94
N GLU A 118 -19.87 6.07 4.23
CA GLU A 118 -21.21 6.49 3.85
C GLU A 118 -21.22 7.05 2.42
N LEU A 119 -22.05 6.47 1.55
CA LEU A 119 -22.35 6.99 0.22
C LEU A 119 -23.62 7.83 0.29
N ILE A 120 -23.54 9.07 -0.19
CA ILE A 120 -24.68 9.97 -0.34
C ILE A 120 -24.91 10.38 -1.79
N ASP A 121 -26.17 10.68 -2.11
CA ASP A 121 -26.52 11.28 -3.40
C ASP A 121 -26.34 12.82 -3.41
N GLY A 122 -26.62 13.45 -4.56
CA GLY A 122 -26.50 14.90 -4.74
C GLY A 122 -27.46 15.74 -3.88
N GLU A 123 -28.45 15.13 -3.24
CA GLU A 123 -29.34 15.77 -2.26
C GLU A 123 -28.86 15.55 -0.81
N GLY A 124 -27.75 14.82 -0.62
CA GLY A 124 -27.18 14.49 0.68
C GLY A 124 -27.85 13.32 1.40
N ARG A 125 -28.73 12.57 0.71
CA ARG A 125 -29.41 11.40 1.29
C ARG A 125 -28.49 10.18 1.26
N THR A 126 -28.49 9.41 2.34
CA THR A 126 -27.71 8.16 2.42
C THR A 126 -28.28 7.11 1.47
N VAL A 127 -27.41 6.62 0.59
CA VAL A 127 -27.68 5.51 -0.34
C VAL A 127 -27.14 4.22 0.22
N LEU A 128 -25.96 4.27 0.84
CA LEU A 128 -25.33 3.14 1.50
C LEU A 128 -24.54 3.63 2.73
N GLY A 129 -24.63 2.90 3.85
CA GLY A 129 -23.81 3.13 5.03
C GLY A 129 -23.11 1.84 5.47
N SER A 130 -21.92 1.95 6.05
CA SER A 130 -21.26 0.84 6.72
C SER A 130 -22.11 0.33 7.88
N GLY A 131 -22.31 -0.99 7.97
CA GLY A 131 -23.25 -1.61 8.89
C GLY A 131 -23.05 -3.13 9.03
N PRO A 132 -23.84 -3.80 9.88
CA PRO A 132 -23.70 -5.25 10.14
C PRO A 132 -24.06 -6.15 8.94
N ASP A 133 -24.60 -5.56 7.88
CA ASP A 133 -24.94 -6.19 6.62
C ASP A 133 -23.78 -6.20 5.61
N TRP A 134 -22.62 -5.65 5.99
CA TRP A 134 -21.38 -5.76 5.24
C TRP A 134 -20.69 -7.11 5.46
N ARG A 135 -19.99 -7.58 4.44
CA ARG A 135 -19.15 -8.78 4.51
C ARG A 135 -17.72 -8.38 4.77
N CYS A 136 -17.02 -9.17 5.57
CA CYS A 136 -15.62 -8.94 5.87
C CYS A 136 -14.81 -10.23 5.91
N LEU A 137 -13.52 -10.10 5.59
CA LEU A 137 -12.55 -11.18 5.67
C LEU A 137 -11.23 -10.62 6.22
N ARG A 138 -10.73 -11.19 7.30
CA ARG A 138 -9.33 -10.94 7.71
C ARG A 138 -8.43 -11.48 6.61
N SER A 139 -7.58 -10.61 6.06
CA SER A 139 -6.80 -10.90 4.87
C SER A 139 -5.98 -12.19 5.06
N PRO A 140 -6.24 -13.24 4.26
CA PRO A 140 -5.39 -14.42 4.22
C PRO A 140 -4.07 -14.15 3.48
N ALA A 141 -3.99 -13.05 2.71
CA ALA A 141 -2.84 -12.71 1.89
C ALA A 141 -1.77 -11.91 2.63
N HIS A 142 -2.10 -11.26 3.75
CA HIS A 142 -1.14 -10.40 4.46
C HIS A 142 -0.63 -11.11 5.72
N ALA A 143 0.70 -11.28 5.84
CA ALA A 143 1.28 -11.85 7.04
C ALA A 143 1.28 -10.83 8.20
N ARG A 144 0.97 -11.31 9.41
CA ARG A 144 0.87 -10.46 10.61
C ARG A 144 2.17 -10.40 11.43
N ASN A 145 2.91 -11.50 11.47
CA ASN A 145 4.13 -11.64 12.27
C ASN A 145 5.35 -11.31 11.40
N THR A 146 5.49 -10.03 11.04
CA THR A 146 6.60 -9.52 10.24
C THR A 146 7.50 -8.60 11.07
N PHE A 147 8.74 -8.37 10.62
CA PHE A 147 9.61 -7.42 11.27
C PHE A 147 9.00 -6.02 11.29
N ALA A 148 9.26 -5.31 12.39
CA ALA A 148 8.80 -3.96 12.61
C ALA A 148 9.97 -3.05 13.02
N PHE A 149 10.27 -2.05 12.20
CA PHE A 149 11.19 -0.99 12.54
C PHE A 149 10.51 0.00 13.51
N ARG A 150 10.77 -0.15 14.81
CA ARG A 150 10.03 0.54 15.88
C ARG A 150 10.28 2.04 15.99
N MET A 151 11.20 2.59 15.22
CA MET A 151 11.38 4.05 15.12
C MET A 151 10.41 4.69 14.10
N ASN A 152 9.79 3.91 13.21
CA ASN A 152 8.76 4.40 12.31
C ASN A 152 7.36 4.15 12.92
N TYR A 153 6.64 5.20 13.30
CA TYR A 153 5.32 5.07 13.93
C TYR A 153 4.15 5.02 12.94
N ALA A 154 4.36 5.36 11.67
CA ALA A 154 3.32 5.39 10.65
C ALA A 154 3.20 4.05 9.92
N PHE A 155 4.33 3.50 9.48
CA PHE A 155 4.42 2.23 8.76
C PHE A 155 5.61 1.39 9.26
N PRO A 156 5.58 0.93 10.53
CA PRO A 156 6.69 0.19 11.14
C PRO A 156 6.96 -1.15 10.48
N TYR A 157 5.94 -1.83 9.96
CA TYR A 157 6.04 -3.21 9.51
C TYR A 157 6.60 -3.30 8.08
N GLN A 158 7.40 -4.35 7.85
CA GLN A 158 7.67 -4.85 6.51
C GLN A 158 6.44 -5.61 6.02
N GLU A 159 5.89 -5.23 4.87
CA GLU A 159 4.71 -5.89 4.33
C GLU A 159 5.10 -7.21 3.67
N VAL A 160 4.40 -8.29 3.99
CA VAL A 160 4.56 -9.58 3.33
C VAL A 160 3.20 -10.00 2.79
N PHE A 161 3.06 -9.93 1.47
CA PHE A 161 1.82 -10.19 0.75
C PHE A 161 1.94 -11.46 -0.11
N ASP A 162 1.05 -12.42 0.13
CA ASP A 162 0.89 -13.65 -0.64
C ASP A 162 -0.32 -13.56 -1.57
N ALA A 163 -0.07 -13.16 -2.81
CA ALA A 163 -1.08 -12.96 -3.84
C ALA A 163 -1.83 -14.26 -4.19
N ARG A 164 -1.27 -15.44 -3.89
CA ARG A 164 -1.95 -16.74 -4.08
C ARG A 164 -3.12 -16.94 -3.13
N ARG A 165 -3.11 -16.23 -2.00
CA ARG A 165 -4.12 -16.34 -0.95
C ARG A 165 -5.19 -15.26 -1.06
N GLU A 166 -5.00 -14.24 -1.90
CA GLU A 166 -6.04 -13.23 -2.11
C GLU A 166 -7.23 -13.82 -2.89
N PRO A 167 -8.47 -13.68 -2.41
CA PRO A 167 -9.65 -14.15 -3.14
C PRO A 167 -9.80 -13.38 -4.46
N GLN A 168 -9.64 -14.03 -5.60
CA GLN A 168 -9.66 -13.34 -6.90
C GLN A 168 -11.06 -12.79 -7.21
N GLY A 169 -11.13 -11.54 -7.71
CA GLY A 169 -12.39 -10.89 -8.08
C GLY A 169 -13.20 -10.32 -6.91
N TRP A 170 -12.72 -10.39 -5.66
CA TRP A 170 -13.49 -9.95 -4.47
C TRP A 170 -13.92 -8.48 -4.47
N ARG A 171 -13.28 -7.65 -5.30
CA ARG A 171 -13.56 -6.21 -5.46
C ARG A 171 -14.61 -5.91 -6.53
N GLU A 172 -15.05 -6.92 -7.27
CA GLU A 172 -16.02 -6.81 -8.35
C GLU A 172 -17.43 -7.14 -7.86
N VAL A 173 -18.42 -6.82 -8.69
CA VAL A 173 -19.81 -7.27 -8.54
C VAL A 173 -19.92 -8.77 -8.88
N GLY A 174 -20.80 -9.49 -8.19
CA GLY A 174 -21.09 -10.90 -8.46
C GLY A 174 -20.09 -11.90 -7.86
N PHE A 175 -19.14 -11.44 -7.03
CA PHE A 175 -18.26 -12.35 -6.30
C PHE A 175 -19.02 -13.01 -5.14
N ASP A 176 -18.89 -14.33 -5.01
CA ASP A 176 -19.52 -15.10 -3.94
C ASP A 176 -18.78 -14.90 -2.60
N ASP A 177 -19.34 -14.06 -1.74
CA ASP A 177 -18.86 -13.82 -0.37
C ASP A 177 -19.69 -14.53 0.69
N SER A 178 -20.45 -15.56 0.33
CA SER A 178 -21.29 -16.32 1.28
C SER A 178 -20.47 -16.96 2.42
N SER A 179 -19.20 -17.29 2.14
CA SER A 179 -18.23 -17.81 3.12
C SER A 179 -17.60 -16.73 4.01
N TRP A 180 -17.80 -15.43 3.70
CA TRP A 180 -17.24 -14.33 4.48
C TRP A 180 -18.11 -14.04 5.70
N GLU A 181 -17.43 -13.68 6.78
CA GLU A 181 -18.08 -13.28 8.02
C GLU A 181 -18.86 -11.98 7.80
N ARG A 182 -19.89 -11.77 8.63
CA ARG A 182 -20.53 -10.44 8.72
C ARG A 182 -19.68 -9.53 9.59
N ALA A 183 -19.57 -8.27 9.18
CA ALA A 183 -18.92 -7.26 9.98
C ALA A 183 -19.73 -7.00 11.27
N ILE A 184 -19.03 -6.74 12.37
CA ILE A 184 -19.65 -6.32 13.63
C ILE A 184 -19.61 -4.81 13.76
N VAL A 185 -20.64 -4.23 14.37
CA VAL A 185 -20.63 -2.81 14.75
C VAL A 185 -19.71 -2.64 15.96
N VAL A 186 -18.78 -1.69 15.88
CA VAL A 186 -17.69 -1.51 16.86
C VAL A 186 -17.74 -0.20 17.63
N ASN A 187 -18.70 0.66 17.32
CA ASN A 187 -19.02 1.83 18.13
C ASN A 187 -20.27 1.61 18.99
N GLU A 188 -20.27 2.18 20.19
CA GLU A 188 -21.48 2.33 21.00
C GLU A 188 -22.22 3.63 20.60
N GLY A 189 -23.54 3.55 20.40
CA GLY A 189 -24.38 4.72 20.13
C GLY A 189 -24.39 5.24 18.69
N GLY A 190 -24.67 6.53 18.54
CA GLY A 190 -24.69 7.24 17.25
C GLY A 190 -23.30 7.31 16.59
N VAL A 191 -23.21 7.93 15.41
CA VAL A 191 -21.94 8.44 14.86
C VAL A 191 -22.18 9.90 14.52
N SER A 192 -21.25 10.77 14.91
CA SER A 192 -21.46 12.22 14.90
C SER A 192 -20.13 12.97 14.77
N ASP A 193 -20.15 14.09 14.05
CA ASP A 193 -19.04 15.05 14.01
C ASP A 193 -18.87 15.82 15.35
N ARG A 194 -19.86 15.72 16.25
CA ARG A 194 -19.78 16.24 17.62
C ARG A 194 -19.46 15.13 18.63
N PRO A 195 -18.60 15.40 19.62
CA PRO A 195 -18.38 14.49 20.74
C PRO A 195 -19.62 14.38 21.66
N PRO A 196 -19.84 13.22 22.31
CA PRO A 196 -19.14 11.95 22.09
C PRO A 196 -19.71 11.21 20.86
N GLY A 197 -18.96 11.19 19.75
CA GLY A 197 -19.40 10.64 18.48
C GLY A 197 -19.43 9.11 18.49
N ALA A 198 -18.32 8.48 18.86
CA ALA A 198 -18.16 7.04 19.12
C ALA A 198 -16.80 6.84 19.83
N MET A 199 -16.67 6.01 20.86
CA MET A 199 -15.33 5.65 21.36
C MET A 199 -14.69 4.59 20.45
N PRO A 200 -13.38 4.66 20.12
CA PRO A 200 -12.41 5.71 20.48
C PRO A 200 -12.45 6.96 19.58
N TRP A 201 -13.21 6.93 18.48
CA TRP A 201 -13.32 8.00 17.48
C TRP A 201 -14.25 9.16 17.87
N MET A 202 -13.93 9.82 19.00
CA MET A 202 -14.83 10.73 19.70
C MET A 202 -15.32 11.91 18.84
N ARG A 203 -14.51 12.38 17.90
CA ARG A 203 -14.86 13.46 16.98
C ARG A 203 -14.39 13.16 15.58
N LEU A 204 -15.32 13.12 14.63
CA LEU A 204 -15.03 13.06 13.20
C LEU A 204 -14.80 14.48 12.67
N VAL A 205 -13.75 14.63 11.87
CA VAL A 205 -13.38 15.91 11.25
C VAL A 205 -13.22 15.68 9.75
N PRO A 206 -13.86 16.47 8.88
CA PRO A 206 -13.57 16.40 7.46
C PRO A 206 -12.10 16.72 7.21
N ARG A 207 -11.46 16.03 6.27
CA ARG A 207 -10.13 16.36 5.77
C ARG A 207 -10.04 17.86 5.47
N ASP A 208 -9.06 18.53 6.06
CA ASP A 208 -8.83 19.98 5.97
C ASP A 208 -7.64 20.35 5.07
N ILE A 209 -7.00 19.35 4.47
CA ILE A 209 -5.92 19.45 3.48
C ILE A 209 -6.37 18.84 2.14
N PRO A 210 -5.83 19.28 0.98
CA PRO A 210 -6.11 18.64 -0.30
C PRO A 210 -5.61 17.19 -0.32
N PHE A 211 -6.16 16.35 -1.21
CA PHE A 211 -5.59 15.02 -1.48
C PHE A 211 -4.16 15.14 -2.01
N MET A 212 -3.33 14.15 -1.70
CA MET A 212 -1.95 14.10 -2.19
C MET A 212 -1.95 13.98 -3.72
N ARG A 213 -0.99 14.62 -4.38
CA ARG A 213 -0.71 14.38 -5.80
C ARG A 213 0.04 13.07 -5.93
N GLU A 214 -0.41 12.21 -6.83
CA GLU A 214 0.29 10.96 -7.21
C GLU A 214 0.86 11.14 -8.63
N GLU A 215 2.16 10.90 -8.79
CA GLU A 215 2.88 10.99 -10.07
C GLU A 215 3.69 9.72 -10.30
N PRO A 216 3.42 8.95 -11.36
CA PRO A 216 4.24 7.79 -11.72
C PRO A 216 5.62 8.26 -12.21
N LEU A 217 6.68 7.77 -11.58
CA LEU A 217 8.06 8.02 -11.95
C LEU A 217 8.76 6.69 -12.25
N LEU A 218 9.45 6.62 -13.39
CA LEU A 218 10.34 5.52 -13.71
C LEU A 218 11.71 5.74 -13.04
N PRO A 219 12.49 4.67 -12.79
CA PRO A 219 13.88 4.82 -12.42
C PRO A 219 14.65 5.55 -13.53
N GLU A 220 15.63 6.38 -13.16
CA GLU A 220 16.46 7.09 -14.12
C GLU A 220 17.58 6.20 -14.68
N ARG A 221 18.06 5.26 -13.86
CA ARG A 221 19.13 4.33 -14.26
C ARG A 221 19.08 3.01 -13.50
N ILE A 222 19.74 2.02 -14.08
CA ILE A 222 20.05 0.76 -13.42
C ILE A 222 21.42 0.91 -12.78
N GLU A 223 21.45 0.93 -11.46
CA GLU A 223 22.69 1.00 -10.68
C GLU A 223 23.46 -0.32 -10.78
N ARG A 224 22.76 -1.46 -10.63
CA ARG A 224 23.36 -2.79 -10.73
C ARG A 224 22.36 -3.82 -11.26
N VAL A 225 22.85 -4.76 -12.07
CA VAL A 225 22.22 -6.05 -12.33
C VAL A 225 23.15 -7.12 -11.77
N GLU A 226 22.69 -7.87 -10.80
CA GLU A 226 23.52 -8.79 -10.03
C GLU A 226 22.79 -10.09 -9.72
N GLU A 227 23.52 -11.06 -9.17
CA GLU A 227 22.96 -12.25 -8.58
C GLU A 227 23.45 -12.42 -7.14
N ASN A 228 22.59 -12.99 -6.30
CA ASN A 228 22.84 -13.21 -4.89
C ASN A 228 22.66 -14.70 -4.57
N LEU A 229 23.62 -15.30 -3.87
CA LEU A 229 23.46 -16.67 -3.36
C LEU A 229 22.36 -16.69 -2.28
N GLU A 230 21.42 -17.62 -2.41
CA GLU A 230 20.42 -17.91 -1.38
C GLU A 230 21.07 -18.68 -0.24
N LEU A 231 21.03 -18.12 0.96
CA LEU A 231 21.52 -18.76 2.18
C LEU A 231 20.32 -19.27 2.99
N ALA A 232 19.70 -20.34 2.50
CA ALA A 232 18.41 -20.87 3.00
C ALA A 232 18.33 -21.10 4.52
N ASN A 233 19.46 -21.31 5.20
CA ASN A 233 19.54 -21.58 6.65
C ASN A 233 20.11 -20.44 7.50
N ARG A 234 20.37 -19.25 6.91
CA ARG A 234 20.97 -18.11 7.65
C ARG A 234 20.23 -16.78 7.48
N THR A 235 19.26 -16.70 6.56
CA THR A 235 18.34 -15.57 6.53
C THR A 235 17.35 -15.69 7.69
N ARG A 236 17.38 -14.73 8.62
CA ARG A 236 16.32 -14.58 9.62
C ARG A 236 15.03 -14.27 8.86
N PRO A 237 14.03 -15.15 8.84
CA PRO A 237 12.84 -14.98 8.01
C PRO A 237 12.01 -13.75 8.40
N GLU A 238 12.29 -13.15 9.55
CA GLU A 238 11.55 -12.00 10.07
C GLU A 238 11.97 -10.67 9.42
N ASP A 239 13.28 -10.42 9.23
CA ASP A 239 13.82 -9.15 8.68
C ASP A 239 14.44 -9.35 7.28
N LEU A 240 13.75 -8.84 6.27
CA LEU A 240 14.15 -8.92 4.87
C LEU A 240 15.42 -8.12 4.55
N SER A 241 15.72 -7.09 5.35
CA SER A 241 16.79 -6.12 5.07
C SER A 241 18.17 -6.77 5.03
N ILE A 242 18.41 -7.78 5.88
CA ILE A 242 19.70 -8.47 5.94
C ILE A 242 20.00 -9.18 4.61
N ALA A 243 19.00 -9.87 4.05
CA ALA A 243 19.16 -10.60 2.79
C ALA A 243 19.26 -9.65 1.59
N LEU A 244 18.52 -8.53 1.62
CA LEU A 244 18.56 -7.50 0.58
C LEU A 244 19.89 -6.73 0.58
N SER A 245 20.47 -6.51 1.76
CA SER A 245 21.75 -5.79 1.93
C SER A 245 22.99 -6.60 1.54
N MET A 246 22.83 -7.87 1.19
CA MET A 246 23.95 -8.68 0.71
C MET A 246 24.42 -8.15 -0.66
N PRO A 247 25.69 -7.76 -0.82
CA PRO A 247 26.24 -7.41 -2.13
C PRO A 247 26.08 -8.58 -3.09
N GLY A 248 25.63 -8.30 -4.31
CA GLY A 248 25.61 -9.30 -5.37
C GLY A 248 26.93 -9.35 -6.13
N ARG A 249 26.95 -10.23 -7.12
CA ARG A 249 28.03 -10.39 -8.09
C ARG A 249 27.46 -10.35 -9.50
N PRO A 250 28.28 -10.19 -10.55
CA PRO A 250 27.78 -10.23 -11.92
C PRO A 250 26.99 -11.52 -12.19
N VAL A 251 25.88 -11.38 -12.93
CA VAL A 251 25.01 -12.50 -13.31
C VAL A 251 25.81 -13.53 -14.10
N ARG A 252 25.78 -14.79 -13.64
CA ARG A 252 26.48 -15.92 -14.26
C ARG A 252 25.64 -17.20 -14.29
N TYR A 253 24.79 -17.41 -13.29
CA TYR A 253 24.00 -18.64 -13.13
C TYR A 253 22.50 -18.39 -13.15
N SER A 254 22.05 -17.19 -12.77
CA SER A 254 20.67 -16.75 -12.98
C SER A 254 20.48 -16.17 -14.38
N ARG A 255 19.23 -15.90 -14.76
CA ARG A 255 18.88 -15.26 -16.03
C ARG A 255 18.30 -13.88 -15.77
N VAL A 256 18.87 -12.87 -16.41
CA VAL A 256 18.31 -11.52 -16.52
C VAL A 256 18.41 -11.08 -17.98
N GLU A 257 17.28 -10.75 -18.60
CA GLU A 257 17.23 -10.28 -20.00
C GLU A 257 16.39 -9.01 -20.09
N GLY A 258 16.83 -8.07 -20.93
CA GLY A 258 16.10 -6.83 -21.19
C GLY A 258 16.01 -5.90 -19.99
N ALA A 259 16.98 -5.92 -19.07
CA ALA A 259 16.95 -5.12 -17.84
C ALA A 259 16.73 -3.63 -18.10
N GLU A 260 17.27 -3.10 -19.20
CA GLU A 260 17.08 -1.72 -19.67
C GLU A 260 15.61 -1.32 -19.87
N ASN A 261 14.70 -2.29 -20.05
CA ASN A 261 13.26 -2.03 -20.17
C ASN A 261 12.64 -1.58 -18.84
N LEU A 262 13.31 -1.78 -17.70
CA LEU A 262 12.88 -1.25 -16.40
C LEU A 262 12.94 0.29 -16.32
N LEU A 263 13.57 0.95 -17.30
CA LEU A 263 13.64 2.41 -17.41
C LEU A 263 12.59 2.99 -18.36
N ARG A 264 11.63 2.18 -18.81
CA ARG A 264 10.65 2.53 -19.85
C ARG A 264 9.25 2.12 -19.42
N GLU A 265 8.24 2.75 -20.01
CA GLU A 265 6.82 2.38 -19.82
C GLU A 265 6.48 1.04 -20.48
N GLU A 266 7.20 0.69 -21.54
CA GLU A 266 6.95 -0.51 -22.33
C GLU A 266 8.22 -1.36 -22.47
N GLY A 267 8.01 -2.67 -22.51
CA GLY A 267 9.05 -3.67 -22.67
C GLY A 267 8.81 -4.85 -21.74
N GLU A 268 9.63 -5.88 -21.90
CA GLU A 268 9.61 -7.06 -21.04
C GLU A 268 11.01 -7.28 -20.49
N THR A 269 11.11 -7.39 -19.17
CA THR A 269 12.33 -7.80 -18.48
C THR A 269 12.12 -9.20 -17.92
N VAL A 270 13.06 -10.11 -18.19
CA VAL A 270 12.98 -11.49 -17.68
C VAL A 270 13.88 -11.66 -16.47
N PHE A 271 13.34 -12.26 -15.41
CA PHE A 271 14.10 -12.73 -14.25
C PHE A 271 13.86 -14.22 -14.02
N GLN A 272 14.93 -15.00 -13.81
CA GLN A 272 14.85 -16.43 -13.46
C GLN A 272 16.01 -16.81 -12.52
N CYS A 273 15.71 -17.48 -11.43
CA CYS A 273 16.71 -18.08 -10.53
C CYS A 273 17.51 -19.17 -11.27
N SER A 274 18.73 -19.43 -10.81
CA SER A 274 19.53 -20.52 -11.35
C SER A 274 18.85 -21.87 -11.18
N THR A 275 18.84 -22.69 -12.23
CA THR A 275 18.34 -24.07 -12.19
C THR A 275 19.46 -25.10 -12.04
N GLU A 276 20.71 -24.68 -11.82
CA GLU A 276 21.88 -25.57 -11.68
C GLU A 276 21.75 -26.55 -10.51
N HIS A 277 21.01 -26.20 -9.46
CA HIS A 277 20.68 -27.12 -8.36
C HIS A 277 19.89 -28.37 -8.81
N LEU A 278 19.29 -28.34 -10.01
CA LEU A 278 18.62 -29.50 -10.61
C LEU A 278 19.59 -30.46 -11.31
N LYS A 279 20.84 -30.03 -11.56
CA LYS A 279 21.83 -30.78 -12.36
C LYS A 279 22.87 -31.54 -11.52
N GLY A 280 22.77 -31.53 -10.19
CA GLY A 280 23.65 -32.30 -9.30
C GLY A 280 23.96 -31.58 -7.98
N PHE A 281 25.15 -31.86 -7.42
CA PHE A 281 25.62 -31.18 -6.21
C PHE A 281 25.97 -29.72 -6.53
N PHE A 282 25.15 -28.80 -6.04
CA PHE A 282 25.34 -27.37 -6.22
C PHE A 282 25.18 -26.66 -4.87
N ASP A 283 26.04 -25.67 -4.62
CA ASP A 283 26.24 -25.09 -3.29
C ASP A 283 25.17 -24.06 -2.88
N GLY A 284 24.11 -23.85 -3.68
CA GLY A 284 22.94 -23.03 -3.31
C GLY A 284 22.11 -22.58 -4.53
N ILE A 285 21.23 -21.60 -4.40
CA ILE A 285 20.46 -21.05 -5.53
C ILE A 285 20.92 -19.62 -5.77
N TYR A 286 21.19 -19.23 -7.03
CA TYR A 286 21.45 -17.83 -7.37
C TYR A 286 20.15 -17.13 -7.77
N ASP A 287 19.81 -16.13 -6.97
CA ASP A 287 18.68 -15.23 -7.17
C ASP A 287 19.15 -14.02 -7.99
N PRO A 288 18.54 -13.70 -9.14
CA PRO A 288 18.85 -12.44 -9.79
C PRO A 288 18.27 -11.28 -8.98
N SER A 289 18.99 -10.16 -8.97
CA SER A 289 18.52 -8.91 -8.40
C SER A 289 18.95 -7.71 -9.24
N VAL A 290 18.22 -6.62 -9.08
CA VAL A 290 18.49 -5.34 -9.73
C VAL A 290 18.41 -4.23 -8.70
N VAL A 291 19.33 -3.28 -8.78
CA VAL A 291 19.28 -2.03 -8.02
C VAL A 291 18.93 -0.91 -8.99
N LEU A 292 17.82 -0.26 -8.74
CA LEU A 292 17.27 0.85 -9.52
C LEU A 292 17.58 2.16 -8.78
N ASP A 293 17.99 3.19 -9.52
CA ASP A 293 18.23 4.53 -8.99
C ASP A 293 17.26 5.53 -9.62
N PHE A 294 16.50 6.22 -8.77
CA PHE A 294 15.53 7.25 -9.13
C PHE A 294 16.15 8.66 -9.23
N GLY A 295 17.48 8.77 -9.23
CA GLY A 295 18.23 10.01 -9.43
C GLY A 295 18.34 10.88 -8.19
N ARG A 296 17.26 10.95 -7.41
CA ARG A 296 17.14 11.70 -6.16
C ARG A 296 16.31 10.94 -5.12
N VAL A 297 16.35 11.41 -3.88
CA VAL A 297 15.45 10.90 -2.85
C VAL A 297 14.04 11.38 -3.18
N ILE A 298 13.13 10.44 -3.35
CA ILE A 298 11.71 10.66 -3.55
C ILE A 298 10.93 9.93 -2.46
N THR A 299 9.64 10.21 -2.39
CA THR A 299 8.74 9.53 -1.47
C THR A 299 7.52 9.02 -2.19
N GLY A 300 7.18 7.75 -2.00
CA GLY A 300 6.07 7.14 -2.72
C GLY A 300 5.86 5.67 -2.41
N HIS A 301 5.10 5.01 -3.29
CA HIS A 301 4.91 3.57 -3.27
C HIS A 301 5.58 2.97 -4.50
N ILE A 302 6.32 1.88 -4.33
CA ILE A 302 6.77 1.09 -5.50
C ILE A 302 5.59 0.30 -6.04
N GLU A 303 5.41 0.35 -7.34
CA GLU A 303 4.42 -0.43 -8.07
C GLU A 303 5.15 -1.30 -9.09
N ILE A 304 4.80 -2.59 -9.11
CA ILE A 304 5.39 -3.59 -10.00
C ILE A 304 4.26 -4.25 -10.77
N GLU A 305 4.34 -4.19 -12.09
CA GLU A 305 3.47 -4.93 -13.00
C GLU A 305 4.26 -6.09 -13.60
N LEU A 306 3.77 -7.31 -13.40
CA LEU A 306 4.47 -8.51 -13.86
C LEU A 306 3.52 -9.66 -14.20
N ARG A 307 4.00 -10.57 -15.03
CA ARG A 307 3.48 -11.92 -15.17
C ARG A 307 4.28 -12.84 -14.25
N GLY A 308 3.68 -13.18 -13.12
CA GLY A 308 4.32 -13.95 -12.07
C GLY A 308 4.23 -15.45 -12.29
N VAL A 309 5.09 -16.16 -11.58
CA VAL A 309 5.07 -17.62 -11.47
C VAL A 309 4.62 -18.00 -10.07
N LYS A 310 3.70 -18.97 -9.96
CA LYS A 310 3.10 -19.34 -8.66
C LYS A 310 4.16 -19.65 -7.61
N GLY A 311 4.18 -18.87 -6.52
CA GLY A 311 5.07 -19.07 -5.38
C GLY A 311 6.46 -18.47 -5.54
N GLY A 312 6.80 -17.92 -6.71
CA GLY A 312 7.98 -17.08 -6.86
C GLY A 312 7.84 -15.82 -5.99
N ILE A 313 8.97 -15.25 -5.59
CA ILE A 313 9.04 -14.17 -4.60
C ILE A 313 9.78 -12.97 -5.18
N VAL A 314 9.27 -11.77 -4.91
CA VAL A 314 9.99 -10.51 -5.09
C VAL A 314 10.19 -9.86 -3.73
N ASP A 315 11.45 -9.81 -3.27
CA ASP A 315 11.85 -9.01 -2.11
C ASP A 315 12.21 -7.60 -2.59
N ILE A 316 11.67 -6.58 -1.93
CA ILE A 316 11.81 -5.17 -2.29
C ILE A 316 12.51 -4.47 -1.12
N GLY A 317 13.66 -3.86 -1.38
CA GLY A 317 14.40 -3.05 -0.41
C GLY A 317 14.44 -1.59 -0.83
N TYR A 318 14.45 -0.70 0.15
CA TYR A 318 14.51 0.75 -0.05
C TYR A 318 15.73 1.35 0.65
N ALA A 319 16.45 2.24 -0.02
CA ALA A 319 17.61 2.94 0.53
C ALA A 319 17.68 4.38 -0.01
N GLU A 320 18.20 5.31 0.79
CA GLU A 320 18.42 6.70 0.37
C GLU A 320 19.80 6.90 -0.24
N ARG A 321 20.76 6.05 0.14
CA ARG A 321 22.13 6.04 -0.38
C ARG A 321 22.69 4.63 -0.50
N LEU A 322 23.80 4.54 -1.24
CA LEU A 322 24.64 3.35 -1.25
C LEU A 322 25.69 3.46 -0.14
N ILE A 323 25.99 2.35 0.52
CA ILE A 323 27.05 2.24 1.53
C ILE A 323 28.21 1.48 0.90
N ASP A 324 29.37 2.12 0.84
CA ASP A 324 30.55 1.62 0.13
C ASP A 324 30.25 1.19 -1.32
N GLY A 325 29.36 1.94 -1.99
CA GLY A 325 28.93 1.66 -3.37
C GLY A 325 27.92 0.52 -3.51
N HIS A 326 27.40 -0.04 -2.42
CA HIS A 326 26.44 -1.14 -2.42
C HIS A 326 25.10 -0.75 -1.77
N PHE A 327 24.03 -1.37 -2.27
CA PHE A 327 22.71 -1.28 -1.64
C PHE A 327 22.76 -1.96 -0.25
N ASN A 328 22.40 -1.22 0.80
CA ASN A 328 22.39 -1.76 2.16
C ASN A 328 21.35 -1.05 3.03
N ASN A 329 20.12 -1.56 3.04
CA ASN A 329 19.03 -1.02 3.85
C ASN A 329 19.05 -1.49 5.31
N ALA A 330 19.85 -2.50 5.64
CA ALA A 330 20.00 -3.00 7.02
C ALA A 330 20.76 -2.01 7.93
N LEU A 331 21.65 -1.20 7.35
CA LEU A 331 22.33 -0.10 8.02
C LEU A 331 21.56 1.24 7.90
N GLU A 332 20.41 1.23 7.23
CA GLU A 332 19.50 2.38 7.09
C GLU A 332 18.17 2.12 7.81
N GLY A 333 17.03 2.43 7.17
CA GLY A 333 15.70 2.35 7.78
C GLY A 333 15.11 0.94 7.90
N GLN A 334 15.83 -0.11 7.47
CA GLN A 334 15.34 -1.49 7.41
C GLN A 334 13.97 -1.63 6.70
N PHE A 335 13.69 -0.71 5.77
CA PHE A 335 12.47 -0.73 5.00
C PHE A 335 12.59 -1.77 3.91
N ALA A 336 11.65 -2.71 3.91
CA ALA A 336 11.55 -3.74 2.91
C ALA A 336 10.11 -4.28 2.86
N ASP A 337 9.72 -4.83 1.73
CA ASP A 337 8.44 -5.52 1.55
C ASP A 337 8.66 -6.79 0.71
N ARG A 338 7.69 -7.72 0.72
CA ARG A 338 7.73 -8.98 -0.02
C ARG A 338 6.41 -9.23 -0.72
N LEU A 339 6.50 -9.57 -2.00
CA LEU A 339 5.44 -10.18 -2.80
C LEU A 339 5.73 -11.67 -2.99
N ILE A 340 4.79 -12.53 -2.63
CA ILE A 340 4.73 -13.93 -3.07
C ILE A 340 3.68 -14.02 -4.17
N MET A 341 4.12 -14.34 -5.37
CA MET A 341 3.37 -14.22 -6.61
C MET A 341 2.32 -15.33 -6.76
N ARG A 342 1.14 -14.96 -7.28
CA ARG A 342 0.29 -15.91 -7.99
C ARG A 342 0.76 -16.07 -9.44
N ASP A 343 0.19 -17.05 -10.11
CA ASP A 343 0.44 -17.28 -11.52
C ASP A 343 -0.25 -16.19 -12.37
N GLY A 344 0.38 -15.82 -13.48
CA GLY A 344 -0.18 -14.89 -14.46
C GLY A 344 0.01 -13.41 -14.13
N GLU A 345 -0.73 -12.55 -14.84
CA GLU A 345 -0.62 -11.09 -14.76
C GLU A 345 -1.11 -10.57 -13.41
N GLN A 346 -0.32 -9.70 -12.76
CA GLN A 346 -0.66 -9.04 -11.50
C GLN A 346 0.11 -7.72 -11.33
N THR A 347 -0.51 -6.81 -10.58
CA THR A 347 0.11 -5.57 -10.11
C THR A 347 0.22 -5.63 -8.60
N PHE A 348 1.39 -5.26 -8.06
CA PHE A 348 1.61 -5.17 -6.63
C PHE A 348 2.07 -3.77 -6.25
N ARG A 349 1.47 -3.24 -5.17
CA ARG A 349 1.82 -1.96 -4.57
C ARG A 349 1.70 -2.07 -3.05
N PRO A 350 2.77 -1.92 -2.26
CA PRO A 350 2.70 -2.04 -0.81
C PRO A 350 1.86 -0.90 -0.23
N PHE A 351 1.16 -1.16 0.87
CA PHE A 351 0.35 -0.22 1.63
C PHE A 351 1.20 0.94 2.17
N ALA A 352 2.43 0.64 2.57
CA ALA A 352 3.32 1.61 3.16
C ALA A 352 3.92 2.58 2.13
N TRP A 353 3.96 3.85 2.52
CA TRP A 353 4.70 4.90 1.84
C TRP A 353 6.16 4.89 2.34
N ARG A 354 7.14 4.99 1.43
CA ARG A 354 8.57 4.92 1.72
C ARG A 354 9.30 6.14 1.14
N GLY A 355 10.33 6.61 1.83
CA GLY A 355 11.35 7.50 1.28
C GLY A 355 12.53 6.69 0.75
N PHE A 356 12.96 6.95 -0.48
CA PHE A 356 14.04 6.23 -1.13
C PHE A 356 14.60 6.98 -2.34
N ARG A 357 15.85 6.67 -2.67
CA ARG A 357 16.44 6.93 -4.00
C ARG A 357 16.72 5.62 -4.73
N TYR A 358 17.19 4.62 -3.99
CA TYR A 358 17.56 3.32 -4.52
C TYR A 358 16.52 2.27 -4.11
N VAL A 359 16.13 1.43 -5.07
CA VAL A 359 15.26 0.27 -4.83
C VAL A 359 15.96 -0.98 -5.31
N LYS A 360 16.09 -1.98 -4.43
CA LYS A 360 16.58 -3.30 -4.80
C LYS A 360 15.43 -4.28 -4.93
N LEU A 361 15.30 -4.90 -6.09
CA LEU A 361 14.39 -6.03 -6.32
C LEU A 361 15.21 -7.31 -6.39
N ARG A 362 14.90 -8.30 -5.54
CA ARG A 362 15.52 -9.63 -5.57
C ARG A 362 14.45 -10.68 -5.84
N PHE A 363 14.63 -11.45 -6.91
CA PHE A 363 13.71 -12.50 -7.33
C PHE A 363 14.18 -13.83 -6.78
N ARG A 364 13.35 -14.47 -5.95
CA ARG A 364 13.69 -15.74 -5.29
C ARG A 364 12.68 -16.81 -5.63
N SER A 365 13.11 -18.07 -5.61
CA SER A 365 12.25 -19.22 -5.92
C SER A 365 11.51 -19.08 -7.27
N CYS A 366 12.08 -18.32 -8.21
CA CYS A 366 11.54 -18.06 -9.54
C CYS A 366 12.25 -18.96 -10.56
N PHE A 367 11.99 -20.27 -10.54
CA PHE A 367 12.67 -21.23 -11.41
C PHE A 367 12.11 -21.25 -12.84
N GLU A 368 10.92 -20.70 -13.04
CA GLU A 368 10.35 -20.36 -14.33
C GLU A 368 10.51 -18.86 -14.60
N PRO A 369 10.61 -18.41 -15.87
CA PRO A 369 10.78 -17.00 -16.21
C PRO A 369 9.63 -16.11 -15.71
N VAL A 370 9.97 -15.13 -14.86
CA VAL A 370 9.07 -14.04 -14.46
C VAL A 370 9.24 -12.90 -15.45
N ILE A 371 8.15 -12.36 -15.97
CA ILE A 371 8.17 -11.23 -16.89
C ILE A 371 7.73 -9.98 -16.16
N VAL A 372 8.65 -9.04 -15.98
CA VAL A 372 8.38 -7.72 -15.40
C VAL A 372 8.13 -6.73 -16.55
N ARG A 373 6.96 -6.09 -16.53
CA ARG A 373 6.56 -5.10 -17.55
C ARG A 373 6.98 -3.70 -17.15
N SER A 374 6.75 -3.34 -15.88
CA SER A 374 7.10 -2.03 -15.36
C SER A 374 7.46 -2.11 -13.88
N VAL A 375 8.38 -1.23 -13.47
CA VAL A 375 8.67 -0.91 -12.06
C VAL A 375 8.69 0.60 -11.97
N ARG A 376 7.75 1.17 -11.21
CA ARG A 376 7.62 2.62 -11.06
C ARG A 376 7.42 3.01 -9.61
N ALA A 377 7.85 4.21 -9.26
CA ALA A 377 7.46 4.86 -8.02
C ALA A 377 6.21 5.69 -8.28
N ILE A 378 5.14 5.44 -7.55
CA ILE A 378 4.01 6.37 -7.45
C ILE A 378 4.43 7.42 -6.43
N ALA A 379 5.11 8.47 -6.89
CA ALA A 379 5.55 9.57 -6.04
C ALA A 379 4.33 10.28 -5.47
N THR A 380 4.28 10.43 -4.15
CA THR A 380 3.11 10.95 -3.44
C THR A 380 3.51 12.16 -2.60
N THR A 381 3.06 13.35 -2.99
CA THR A 381 3.46 14.62 -2.37
C THR A 381 2.25 15.52 -2.11
N TYR A 382 2.41 16.49 -1.21
CA TYR A 382 1.39 17.52 -1.02
C TYR A 382 1.30 18.36 -2.31
N PRO A 383 0.10 18.68 -2.83
CA PRO A 383 -0.06 19.41 -4.07
C PRO A 383 0.18 20.93 -3.87
N TYR A 384 1.39 21.31 -3.47
CA TYR A 384 1.77 22.71 -3.38
C TYR A 384 2.11 23.25 -4.77
N GLU A 385 1.95 24.56 -4.93
CA GLU A 385 2.43 25.30 -6.09
C GLU A 385 3.76 25.94 -5.73
N GLU A 386 4.82 25.63 -6.46
CA GLU A 386 6.13 26.25 -6.25
C GLU A 386 6.11 27.71 -6.72
N ARG A 387 6.14 28.63 -5.76
CA ARG A 387 6.12 30.09 -6.00
C ARG A 387 7.41 30.80 -5.63
N GLY A 388 8.21 30.18 -4.76
CA GLY A 388 9.53 30.68 -4.41
C GLY A 388 10.51 30.38 -5.55
N LYS A 389 11.42 31.31 -5.80
CA LYS A 389 12.56 31.11 -6.69
C LYS A 389 13.78 31.76 -6.06
N PHE A 390 14.94 31.19 -6.30
CA PHE A 390 16.22 31.72 -5.85
C PHE A 390 17.22 31.53 -6.98
N GLU A 391 18.09 32.53 -7.15
CA GLU A 391 19.19 32.51 -8.11
C GLU A 391 20.31 33.36 -7.51
N SER A 392 21.54 32.90 -7.71
CA SER A 392 22.77 33.53 -7.22
C SER A 392 23.88 33.36 -8.27
N ASP A 393 24.84 34.28 -8.28
CA ASP A 393 26.07 34.14 -9.06
C ASP A 393 27.00 33.04 -8.50
N ASP A 394 26.69 32.51 -7.30
CA ASP A 394 27.36 31.36 -6.70
C ASP A 394 26.59 30.08 -7.02
N GLU A 395 27.12 29.29 -7.95
CA GLU A 395 26.56 27.99 -8.36
C GLU A 395 26.38 27.01 -7.20
N THR A 396 27.17 27.12 -6.14
CA THR A 396 27.01 26.29 -4.94
C THR A 396 25.70 26.62 -4.24
N LEU A 397 25.34 27.90 -4.17
CA LEU A 397 24.08 28.32 -3.54
C LEU A 397 22.87 27.90 -4.39
N ASN A 398 22.98 27.94 -5.71
CA ASN A 398 21.96 27.41 -6.62
C ASN A 398 21.77 25.90 -6.39
N ALA A 399 22.86 25.14 -6.37
CA ALA A 399 22.81 23.70 -6.11
C ALA A 399 22.26 23.35 -4.73
N VAL A 400 22.52 24.16 -3.69
CA VAL A 400 21.94 23.96 -2.34
C VAL A 400 20.45 24.26 -2.32
N PHE A 401 19.98 25.24 -3.11
CA PHE A 401 18.56 25.57 -3.20
C PHE A 401 17.76 24.50 -3.97
N ASP A 402 18.38 23.83 -4.95
CA ASP A 402 17.77 22.79 -5.78
C ASP A 402 17.61 21.43 -5.08
N ILE A 403 18.32 21.21 -3.96
CA ILE A 403 18.19 20.01 -3.09
C ILE A 403 16.93 20.13 -2.24
#